data_AF-A0AAD9GSL8-F1
#
_entry.id   AF-A0AAD9GSL8-F1
#
_cell.length_a   1.000
_cell.length_b   1.000
_cell.length_c   1.000
_cell.angle_alpha   90.00
_cell.angle_beta   90.00
_cell.angle_gamma   90.00
#
_symmetry.space_group_name_H-M   'P 1'
#
loop_
_entity.id
_entity.type
_entity.pdbx_description
1 polymer ?
#
loop_
_entity_poly.entity_id
_entity_poly.type
_entity_poly.pdbx_seq_one_letter_code
_entity_poly.pdbx_strand_id
1 'polypeptide(L)'
;MSNSIDNENVEHRLVLHPPTGKLVQVPVDHRVSPPSPRDENRCKYKGSRCENPRSFKRSGELHNLCEFHREKAKANQGRFDAKLRQRRDSEQPSEISSLPEPIRSSEDPPTPPLNEWEAELLLKTIQDSG
;
A
#
# COMPACT_ATOMS: atom_id res chain seq x y z
N MET A 1 33.57 14.20 9.25
CA MET A 1 32.46 14.34 10.22
C MET A 1 31.56 13.13 10.04
N SER A 2 31.85 12.09 10.83
CA SER A 2 31.21 10.78 10.80
C SER A 2 29.85 10.88 11.49
N ASN A 3 28.76 10.65 10.77
CA ASN A 3 27.46 10.42 11.41
C ASN A 3 27.13 8.94 11.25
N SER A 4 27.32 8.25 12.37
CA SER A 4 27.00 6.85 12.61
C SER A 4 25.60 6.53 12.10
N ILE A 5 25.52 5.48 11.29
CA ILE A 5 24.27 4.80 10.98
C ILE A 5 23.87 4.13 12.29
N ASP A 6 22.91 4.71 13.01
CA ASP A 6 22.32 4.07 14.19
C ASP A 6 21.69 2.75 13.73
N ASN A 7 22.45 1.67 13.95
CA ASN A 7 22.01 0.30 13.79
C ASN A 7 20.99 0.05 14.90
N GLU A 8 19.72 0.32 14.62
CA GLU A 8 18.62 0.15 15.56
C GLU A 8 18.65 -1.26 16.13
N ASN A 9 18.85 -1.35 17.44
CA ASN A 9 18.83 -2.59 18.21
C ASN A 9 17.41 -3.17 18.16
N VAL A 10 17.11 -3.97 17.14
CA VAL A 10 15.82 -4.67 17.04
C VAL A 10 15.79 -5.75 18.12
N GLU A 11 15.16 -5.43 19.25
CA GLU A 11 14.90 -6.42 20.30
C GLU A 11 13.91 -7.46 19.77
N HIS A 12 14.19 -8.74 20.01
CA HIS A 12 13.35 -9.84 19.57
C HIS A 12 12.83 -10.59 20.80
N ARG A 13 11.52 -10.85 20.85
CA ARG A 13 10.89 -11.68 21.88
C ARG A 13 10.65 -13.08 21.36
N LEU A 14 10.86 -14.08 22.22
CA LEU A 14 10.54 -15.47 21.92
C LEU A 14 9.05 -15.72 22.15
N VAL A 15 8.35 -16.23 21.15
CA VAL A 15 6.95 -16.66 21.24
C VAL A 15 6.80 -18.11 20.79
N LEU A 16 5.86 -18.84 21.38
CA LEU A 16 5.52 -20.19 20.96
C LEU A 16 4.67 -20.14 19.69
N HIS A 17 5.11 -20.81 18.62
CA HIS A 17 4.34 -20.94 17.39
C HIS A 17 3.24 -22.02 17.57
N PRO A 18 1.95 -21.65 17.56
CA PRO A 18 0.86 -22.54 17.97
C PRO A 18 0.80 -23.91 17.26
N PRO A 19 1.01 -24.01 15.93
CA PRO A 19 0.88 -25.29 15.24
C PRO A 19 2.10 -26.21 15.39
N THR A 20 3.27 -25.69 15.76
CA THR A 20 4.52 -26.49 15.82
C THR A 20 5.13 -26.58 17.21
N GLY A 21 4.65 -25.78 18.18
CA GLY A 21 5.19 -25.74 19.55
C GLY A 21 6.62 -25.19 19.65
N LYS A 22 7.20 -24.70 18.54
CA LYS A 22 8.57 -24.18 18.49
C LYS A 22 8.61 -22.75 19.02
N LEU A 23 9.67 -22.42 19.77
CA LEU A 23 9.97 -21.03 20.13
C LEU A 23 10.56 -20.30 18.92
N VAL A 24 9.90 -19.23 18.50
CA VAL A 24 10.30 -18.39 17.38
C VAL A 24 10.57 -16.97 17.87
N GLN A 25 11.65 -16.36 17.40
CA GLN A 25 11.96 -14.97 17.65
C GLN A 25 11.08 -14.08 16.78
N VAL A 26 10.30 -13.20 17.40
CA VAL A 26 9.48 -12.20 16.71
C VAL A 26 10.00 -10.82 17.12
N PRO A 27 10.20 -9.88 16.18
CA PRO A 27 10.58 -8.51 16.50
C PRO A 27 9.62 -7.91 17.52
N VAL A 28 10.16 -7.28 18.55
CA VAL A 28 9.37 -6.42 19.44
C VAL A 28 9.16 -5.11 18.71
N ASP A 29 7.91 -4.85 18.31
CA ASP A 29 7.50 -3.50 17.95
C ASP A 29 7.62 -2.63 19.20
N HIS A 30 8.79 -2.01 19.36
CA HIS A 30 8.94 -0.94 20.34
C HIS A 30 7.92 0.11 19.97
N ARG A 31 6.90 0.25 20.83
CA ARG A 31 5.91 1.28 20.66
C ARG A 31 6.64 2.61 20.57
N VAL A 32 6.56 3.20 19.39
CA VAL A 32 7.00 4.55 19.08
C VAL A 32 6.58 5.43 20.26
N SER A 33 7.55 6.06 20.92
CA SER A 33 7.29 7.03 21.99
C SER A 33 6.15 7.97 21.56
N PRO A 34 5.25 8.40 22.46
CA PRO A 34 4.14 9.26 22.10
C PRO A 34 4.66 10.42 21.24
N PRO A 35 4.05 10.67 20.06
CA PRO A 35 4.55 11.68 19.15
C PRO A 35 4.64 12.99 19.92
N SER A 36 5.81 13.62 19.90
CA SER A 36 5.94 14.98 20.41
C SER A 36 4.89 15.86 19.71
N PRO A 37 4.28 16.86 20.36
CA PRO A 37 3.34 17.78 19.70
C PRO A 37 3.91 18.41 18.41
N ARG A 38 5.25 18.53 18.34
CA ARG A 38 5.96 18.99 17.14
C ARG A 38 5.90 18.00 15.97
N ASP A 39 5.80 16.71 16.27
CA ASP A 39 5.71 15.64 15.27
C ASP A 39 4.31 15.42 14.74
N GLU A 40 3.32 15.96 15.43
CA GLU A 40 1.96 15.94 14.94
C GLU A 40 1.88 16.74 13.64
N ASN A 41 2.36 17.98 13.58
CA ASN A 41 2.21 18.79 12.37
C ASN A 41 3.22 18.52 11.25
N ARG A 42 4.16 17.58 11.44
CA ARG A 42 5.26 17.34 10.51
C ARG A 42 5.02 16.15 9.60
N CYS A 43 5.65 16.23 8.42
CA CYS A 43 5.64 15.17 7.43
C CYS A 43 6.21 13.85 7.98
N LYS A 44 5.44 12.75 7.81
CA LYS A 44 5.76 11.41 8.29
C LYS A 44 6.49 10.55 7.24
N TYR A 45 7.29 11.17 6.37
CA TYR A 45 8.03 10.44 5.33
C TYR A 45 9.01 9.44 5.94
N LYS A 46 8.99 8.20 5.45
CA LYS A 46 9.86 7.10 5.89
C LYS A 46 11.25 7.31 5.26
N GLY A 47 12.12 8.02 5.96
CA GLY A 47 13.45 8.42 5.51
C GLY A 47 14.06 9.41 6.49
N SER A 48 14.79 10.41 5.99
CA SER A 48 15.23 11.51 6.84
C SER A 48 14.03 12.26 7.41
N ARG A 49 14.19 12.75 8.65
CA ARG A 49 13.12 13.44 9.38
C ARG A 49 12.78 14.75 8.67
N CYS A 50 11.63 14.78 8.02
CA CYS A 50 11.19 15.94 7.27
C CYS A 50 10.62 17.02 8.20
N GLU A 51 11.07 18.27 8.05
CA GLU A 51 10.61 19.41 8.84
C GLU A 51 9.39 20.11 8.24
N ASN A 52 9.08 19.83 6.97
CA ASN A 52 7.95 20.44 6.30
C ASN A 52 6.61 20.03 6.94
N PRO A 53 5.64 20.94 7.01
CA PRO A 53 4.33 20.65 7.57
C PRO A 53 3.55 19.67 6.70
N ARG A 54 2.64 18.93 7.32
CA ARG A 54 1.67 18.08 6.61
C ARG A 54 0.79 18.94 5.70
N SER A 55 0.56 18.48 4.48
CA SER A 55 -0.33 19.16 3.54
C SER A 55 -1.80 18.85 3.85
N PHE A 56 -2.72 19.71 3.45
CA PHE A 56 -4.15 19.47 3.63
C PHE A 56 -4.78 18.80 2.40
N LYS A 57 -5.72 17.90 2.65
CA LYS A 57 -6.65 17.38 1.66
C LYS A 57 -7.74 18.42 1.40
N ARG A 58 -8.46 18.31 0.28
CA ARG A 58 -9.62 19.17 -0.02
C ARG A 58 -10.73 19.10 1.05
N SER A 59 -10.79 18.00 1.79
CA SER A 59 -11.71 17.80 2.92
C SER A 59 -11.29 18.54 4.19
N GLY A 60 -10.11 19.17 4.23
CA GLY A 60 -9.56 19.81 5.43
C GLY A 60 -8.75 18.85 6.35
N GLU A 61 -8.68 17.57 6.02
CA GLU A 61 -7.87 16.59 6.76
C GLU A 61 -6.38 16.71 6.41
N LEU A 62 -5.48 16.50 7.37
CA LEU A 62 -4.04 16.48 7.12
C LEU A 62 -3.59 15.19 6.44
N HIS A 63 -2.90 15.32 5.31
CA HIS A 63 -2.13 14.23 4.72
C HIS A 63 -0.98 13.80 5.65
N ASN A 64 -0.54 12.55 5.54
CA ASN A 64 0.66 12.09 6.25
C ASN A 64 1.95 12.74 5.76
N LEU A 65 1.98 13.29 4.55
CA LEU A 65 3.15 13.85 3.90
C LEU A 65 2.99 15.36 3.67
N CYS A 66 4.12 16.06 3.62
CA CYS A 66 4.19 17.41 3.08
C CYS A 66 3.94 17.41 1.56
N GLU A 67 3.71 18.60 1.02
CA GLU A 67 3.48 18.82 -0.41
C GLU A 67 4.59 18.24 -1.30
N PHE A 68 5.84 18.56 -0.98
CA PHE A 68 7.01 18.05 -1.69
C PHE A 68 7.04 16.52 -1.78
N HIS A 69 6.80 15.82 -0.66
CA HIS A 69 6.81 14.36 -0.64
C HIS A 69 5.57 13.75 -1.29
N ARG A 70 4.43 14.43 -1.29
CA ARG A 70 3.22 14.02 -2.02
C ARG A 70 3.45 14.03 -3.53
N GLU A 71 4.08 15.07 -4.05
CA GLU A 71 4.42 15.18 -5.48
C GLU A 71 5.47 14.16 -5.89
N LYS A 72 6.50 13.97 -5.05
CA LYS A 72 7.51 12.93 -5.26
C LYS A 72 6.89 11.53 -5.30
N ALA A 73 5.93 11.25 -4.42
CA ALA A 73 5.21 9.98 -4.41
C ALA A 73 4.41 9.78 -5.70
N LYS A 74 3.70 10.80 -6.18
CA LYS A 74 2.97 10.77 -7.46
C LYS A 74 3.92 10.50 -8.64
N ALA A 75 5.08 11.17 -8.68
CA ALA A 75 6.09 10.94 -9.70
C ALA A 75 6.66 9.52 -9.63
N ASN A 76 6.89 8.99 -8.43
CA ASN A 76 7.38 7.63 -8.23
C ASN A 76 6.34 6.58 -8.67
N GLN A 77 5.06 6.82 -8.37
CA GLN A 77 3.96 5.98 -8.85
C GLN A 77 3.92 5.95 -10.39
N GLY A 78 3.99 7.12 -11.04
CA GLY A 78 4.01 7.19 -12.51
C GLY A 78 5.20 6.44 -13.13
N ARG A 79 6.38 6.50 -12.51
CA ARG A 79 7.56 5.73 -12.96
C ARG A 79 7.35 4.22 -12.84
N PHE A 80 6.77 3.78 -11.72
CA PHE A 80 6.44 2.37 -11.50
C PHE A 80 5.42 1.88 -12.53
N ASP A 81 4.35 2.64 -12.75
CA ASP A 81 3.29 2.31 -13.72
C ASP A 81 3.82 2.25 -15.15
N ALA A 82 4.70 3.19 -15.53
CA ALA A 82 5.36 3.20 -16.83
C ALA A 82 6.21 1.94 -17.04
N LYS A 83 7.00 1.55 -16.02
CA LYS A 83 7.81 0.32 -16.07
C LYS A 83 6.93 -0.93 -16.18
N LEU A 84 5.77 -0.95 -15.50
CA LEU A 84 4.81 -2.05 -15.59
C LEU A 84 4.13 -2.12 -16.97
N ARG A 85 3.83 -0.97 -17.62
CA ARG A 85 3.34 -0.92 -19.00
C ARG A 85 4.37 -1.46 -19.99
N GLN A 86 5.60 -0.98 -19.93
CA GLN A 86 6.67 -1.43 -20.82
C GLN A 86 6.92 -2.94 -20.76
N ARG A 87 6.81 -3.54 -19.56
CA ARG A 87 6.93 -5.00 -19.40
C ARG A 87 5.80 -5.74 -20.10
N ARG A 88 4.55 -5.29 -19.95
CA ARG A 88 3.39 -5.87 -20.64
C ARG A 88 3.51 -5.74 -22.15
N ASP A 89 3.97 -4.59 -22.64
CA ASP A 89 4.14 -4.36 -24.07
C ASP A 89 5.28 -5.21 -24.67
N SER A 90 6.28 -5.58 -23.86
CA SER A 90 7.40 -6.44 -24.29
C SER A 90 7.05 -7.95 -24.27
N GLU A 91 6.01 -8.35 -23.55
CA GLU A 91 5.56 -9.74 -23.41
C GLU A 91 4.33 -10.08 -24.27
N GLN A 92 3.82 -9.14 -25.08
CA GLN A 92 2.71 -9.37 -26.02
C GLN A 92 3.22 -9.67 -27.44
N PRO A 93 2.98 -10.87 -28.00
CA PRO A 93 2.94 -11.06 -29.45
C PRO A 93 1.89 -10.15 -30.09
N SER A 94 2.28 -9.47 -31.16
CA SER A 94 1.59 -8.38 -31.84
C SER A 94 0.31 -8.78 -32.61
N GLU A 95 -0.76 -9.19 -31.94
CA GLU A 95 -2.09 -9.34 -32.56
C GLU A 95 -3.10 -8.48 -31.79
N ILE A 96 -4.08 -7.88 -32.47
CA ILE A 96 -5.09 -6.92 -31.97
C ILE A 96 -4.67 -5.43 -32.10
N SER A 97 -4.36 -4.99 -33.32
CA SER A 97 -4.31 -3.56 -33.71
C SER A 97 -5.56 -3.12 -34.50
N SER A 98 -6.65 -3.88 -34.47
CA SER A 98 -7.77 -3.66 -35.39
C SER A 98 -9.14 -3.93 -34.75
N LEU A 99 -9.47 -3.18 -33.69
CA LEU A 99 -10.87 -3.00 -33.29
C LEU A 99 -11.16 -1.50 -33.09
N PRO A 100 -12.18 -0.94 -33.77
CA PRO A 100 -12.61 0.44 -33.54
C PRO A 100 -13.19 0.59 -32.12
N GLU A 101 -12.93 1.73 -31.47
CA GLU A 101 -13.42 2.02 -30.11
C GLU A 101 -14.96 2.03 -30.06
N PRO A 102 -15.60 1.31 -29.13
CA PRO A 102 -17.01 1.47 -28.88
C PRO A 102 -17.28 2.72 -28.03
N ILE A 103 -18.26 3.50 -28.50
CA ILE A 103 -18.83 4.71 -27.92
C ILE A 103 -19.18 4.50 -26.44
N ARG A 104 -18.97 5.54 -25.61
CA ARG A 104 -19.39 5.59 -24.20
C ARG A 104 -20.88 5.25 -24.05
N SER A 105 -21.16 4.06 -23.55
CA SER A 105 -22.46 3.67 -23.03
C SER A 105 -22.32 3.41 -21.53
N SER A 106 -23.12 4.14 -20.76
CA SER A 106 -23.35 3.94 -19.34
C SER A 106 -24.08 2.62 -19.11
N GLU A 107 -23.38 1.51 -18.96
CA GLU A 107 -23.90 0.25 -18.41
C GLU A 107 -22.81 -0.45 -17.58
N ASP A 108 -23.27 -1.22 -16.59
CA ASP A 108 -22.55 -1.67 -15.39
C ASP A 108 -21.09 -2.13 -15.57
N PRO A 109 -20.20 -1.86 -14.59
CA PRO A 109 -18.85 -2.44 -14.61
C PRO A 109 -18.96 -3.97 -14.70
N PRO A 110 -18.13 -4.64 -15.52
CA PRO A 110 -18.11 -6.09 -15.54
C PRO A 110 -17.76 -6.54 -14.13
N THR A 111 -18.71 -7.15 -13.43
CA THR A 111 -18.40 -7.91 -12.23
C THR A 111 -17.30 -8.88 -12.62
N PRO A 112 -16.08 -8.77 -12.03
CA PRO A 112 -15.05 -9.76 -12.30
C PRO A 112 -15.65 -11.14 -11.97
N PRO A 113 -15.31 -12.20 -12.74
CA PRO A 113 -15.78 -13.53 -12.40
C PRO A 113 -15.35 -13.78 -10.96
N LEU A 114 -16.34 -13.96 -10.08
CA LEU A 114 -16.10 -14.24 -8.67
C LEU A 114 -15.12 -15.42 -8.62
N ASN A 115 -14.02 -15.25 -7.88
CA ASN A 115 -13.15 -16.40 -7.68
C ASN A 115 -13.92 -17.49 -6.91
N GLU A 116 -13.47 -18.74 -7.02
CA GLU A 116 -14.19 -19.90 -6.48
C GLU A 116 -14.58 -19.71 -5.00
N TRP A 117 -13.71 -19.05 -4.23
CA TRP A 117 -13.96 -18.71 -2.83
C TRP A 117 -15.09 -17.67 -2.64
N GLU A 118 -15.13 -16.62 -3.45
CA GLU A 118 -16.19 -15.61 -3.40
C GLU A 118 -17.55 -16.20 -3.78
N ALA A 119 -17.57 -17.15 -4.73
CA ALA A 119 -18.78 -17.88 -5.10
C ALA A 119 -19.27 -18.79 -3.96
N GLU A 120 -18.36 -19.48 -3.28
CA GLU A 120 -18.66 -20.32 -2.10
C GLU A 120 -19.27 -19.50 -0.95
N LEU A 121 -18.75 -18.30 -0.70
CA LEU A 121 -19.23 -17.41 0.36
C LEU A 121 -20.68 -16.96 0.10
N LEU A 122 -20.99 -16.62 -1.15
CA LEU A 122 -22.34 -16.25 -1.58
C LEU A 122 -23.33 -17.41 -1.44
N LEU A 123 -22.93 -18.61 -1.88
CA LEU A 123 -23.76 -19.82 -1.73
C LEU A 123 -24.06 -20.14 -0.26
N LYS A 124 -23.07 -19.96 0.62
CA LYS A 124 -23.23 -20.21 2.06
C LYS A 124 -24.19 -19.22 2.72
N THR A 125 -24.14 -17.95 2.35
CA THR A 125 -25.05 -16.94 2.91
C THR A 125 -26.52 -17.16 2.55
N ILE A 126 -26.80 -17.77 1.39
CA ILE A 126 -28.17 -18.06 0.94
C ILE A 126 -28.78 -19.23 1.73
N GLN A 127 -27.96 -20.19 2.18
CA GLN A 127 -28.43 -21.37 2.91
C GLN A 127 -28.71 -21.14 4.40
N ASP A 128 -28.08 -20.13 5.02
CA ASP A 128 -28.27 -19.80 6.44
C ASP A 128 -29.46 -18.84 6.71
N SER A 129 -30.23 -18.49 5.68
CA SER A 129 -31.43 -17.62 5.81
C SER A 129 -32.75 -18.41 5.92
N GLY A 130 -32.68 -19.72 6.21
CA GLY A 130 -33.83 -20.62 6.39
C GLY A 130 -34.05 -21.03 7.83
#